data_AF-L9WAQ7-F1
#
_entry.id   AF-L9WAQ7-F1
#
_cell.length_a   1.000
_cell.length_b   1.000
_cell.length_c   1.000
_cell.angle_alpha   90.00
_cell.angle_beta   90.00
_cell.angle_gamma   90.00
#
_symmetry.space_group_name_H-M   'P 1'
#
loop_
_entity.id
_entity.type
_entity.pdbx_description
1 polymer ?
#
loop_
_entity_poly.entity_id
_entity_poly.type
_entity_poly.pdbx_seq_one_letter_code
_entity_poly.pdbx_strand_id
1 'polypeptide(L)'
;MSDPHNAYSTQKVSSGIEATSNPASVAVEQPGTSTERLDVRRQAVFVTLTFFGMIGGLLGSWFGAPSSLVWGFYAVAYVFGGWYELKGSIAALREPAVETDLLIIIAALGALYIGAPFEGAMLLFLFSLSGMLEEYAISRLIHMVERV
;
A
#
# COMPACT_ATOMS: atom_id res chain seq x y z
N MET A 1 -10.59 -27.19 62.43
CA MET A 1 -11.31 -25.90 62.40
C MET A 1 -11.09 -25.30 61.02
N SER A 2 -11.91 -25.70 60.04
CA SER A 2 -11.81 -25.24 58.64
C SER A 2 -12.44 -23.85 58.54
N ASP A 3 -11.63 -22.85 58.25
CA ASP A 3 -12.04 -21.46 58.11
C ASP A 3 -12.98 -21.28 56.89
N PRO A 4 -14.25 -20.88 57.08
CA PRO A 4 -15.23 -20.76 56.01
C PRO A 4 -14.99 -19.57 55.05
N HIS A 5 -14.00 -18.71 55.32
CA HIS A 5 -13.71 -17.55 54.48
C HIS A 5 -12.86 -17.84 53.22
N ASN A 6 -12.30 -19.04 53.07
CA ASN A 6 -11.38 -19.37 51.96
C ASN A 6 -12.01 -20.18 50.80
N ALA A 7 -13.32 -20.47 50.86
CA ALA A 7 -14.03 -21.17 49.78
C ALA A 7 -14.36 -20.23 48.60
N TYR A 8 -14.48 -18.92 48.85
CA TYR A 8 -14.85 -17.93 47.83
C TYR A 8 -13.68 -17.50 46.93
N SER A 9 -12.45 -17.52 47.46
CA SER A 9 -11.21 -17.13 46.78
C SER A 9 -10.79 -18.14 45.71
N THR A 10 -11.00 -19.43 45.95
CA THR A 10 -10.66 -20.51 45.01
C THR A 10 -11.68 -20.62 43.87
N GLN A 11 -12.95 -20.32 44.12
CA GLN A 11 -14.00 -20.34 43.08
C GLN A 11 -13.87 -19.16 42.10
N LYS A 12 -13.51 -17.96 42.56
CA LYS A 12 -13.32 -16.78 41.68
C LYS A 12 -12.15 -16.94 40.71
N VAL A 13 -11.10 -17.66 41.14
CA VAL A 13 -9.93 -17.96 40.30
C VAL A 13 -10.26 -19.07 39.28
N SER A 14 -11.03 -20.09 39.67
CA SER A 14 -11.47 -21.15 38.73
C SER A 14 -12.43 -20.61 37.65
N SER A 15 -13.42 -19.78 38.03
CA SER A 15 -14.35 -19.17 37.07
C SER A 15 -13.67 -18.16 36.14
N GLY A 16 -12.59 -17.51 36.60
CA GLY A 16 -11.78 -16.60 35.80
C GLY A 16 -10.90 -17.31 34.75
N ILE A 17 -10.57 -18.59 34.97
CA ILE A 17 -9.77 -19.41 34.05
C ILE A 17 -10.69 -20.17 33.07
N GLU A 18 -11.91 -20.55 33.47
CA GLU A 18 -12.90 -21.14 32.54
C GLU A 18 -13.44 -20.14 31.50
N ALA A 19 -13.48 -18.84 31.82
CA ALA A 19 -13.88 -17.81 30.87
C ALA A 19 -12.83 -17.55 29.77
N THR A 20 -11.58 -17.95 29.96
CA THR A 20 -10.48 -17.76 28.99
C THR A 20 -10.08 -19.04 28.26
N SER A 21 -10.58 -20.21 28.70
CA SER A 21 -10.29 -21.51 28.10
C SER A 21 -11.30 -21.94 27.04
N ASN A 22 -12.31 -21.13 26.72
CA ASN A 22 -13.23 -21.41 25.62
C ASN A 22 -12.50 -21.28 24.28
N PRO A 23 -12.20 -22.40 23.56
CA PRO A 23 -11.58 -22.31 22.24
C PRO A 23 -12.53 -21.68 21.21
N ALA A 24 -13.81 -21.45 21.54
CA ALA A 24 -14.76 -20.74 20.69
C ALA A 24 -14.75 -19.21 20.87
N SER A 25 -14.11 -18.64 21.91
CA SER A 25 -13.82 -17.19 21.97
C SER A 25 -12.49 -16.83 21.31
N VAL A 26 -11.63 -17.82 21.05
CA VAL A 26 -10.64 -17.77 19.98
C VAL A 26 -11.28 -18.32 18.71
N ALA A 27 -12.51 -17.89 18.41
CA ALA A 27 -12.86 -17.74 17.02
C ALA A 27 -11.78 -16.84 16.45
N VAL A 28 -10.89 -17.41 15.64
CA VAL A 28 -10.03 -16.66 14.74
C VAL A 28 -10.97 -15.69 14.06
N GLU A 29 -11.01 -14.45 14.56
CA GLU A 29 -11.52 -13.34 13.82
C GLU A 29 -10.53 -13.25 12.66
N GLN A 30 -10.79 -14.02 11.59
CA GLN A 30 -10.11 -13.87 10.33
C GLN A 30 -10.44 -12.45 9.92
N PRO A 31 -9.52 -11.47 10.02
CA PRO A 31 -9.75 -10.17 9.46
C PRO A 31 -9.36 -10.27 7.98
N GLY A 32 -9.79 -11.33 7.30
CA GLY A 32 -9.82 -11.39 5.85
C GLY A 32 -11.02 -10.58 5.36
N THR A 33 -11.17 -9.35 5.86
CA THR A 33 -12.23 -8.48 5.39
C THR A 33 -11.88 -8.09 3.97
N SER A 34 -12.86 -8.20 3.09
CA SER A 34 -12.75 -7.96 1.66
C SER A 34 -12.03 -6.65 1.30
N THR A 35 -11.95 -5.70 2.22
CA THR A 35 -11.27 -4.40 2.15
C THR A 35 -9.76 -4.48 1.93
N GLU A 36 -9.01 -5.33 2.65
CA GLU A 36 -7.53 -5.35 2.60
C GLU A 36 -7.00 -5.91 1.27
N ARG A 37 -7.65 -6.96 0.72
CA ARG A 37 -7.32 -7.50 -0.61
C ARG A 37 -7.70 -6.56 -1.76
N LEU A 38 -8.65 -5.64 -1.54
CA LEU A 38 -9.09 -4.70 -2.56
C LEU A 38 -8.08 -3.58 -2.79
N ASP A 39 -7.35 -3.17 -1.75
CA ASP A 39 -6.37 -2.08 -1.84
C ASP A 39 -5.12 -2.52 -2.62
N VAL A 40 -4.56 -3.69 -2.31
CA VAL A 40 -3.43 -4.26 -3.09
C VAL A 40 -3.80 -4.49 -4.56
N ARG A 41 -5.00 -5.03 -4.83
CA ARG A 41 -5.46 -5.26 -6.22
C ARG A 41 -5.70 -3.95 -6.96
N ARG A 42 -6.22 -2.92 -6.29
CA ARG A 42 -6.38 -1.58 -6.89
C ARG A 42 -5.02 -0.95 -7.19
N GLN A 43 -4.09 -0.99 -6.25
CA GLN A 43 -2.74 -0.46 -6.41
C GLN A 43 -2.05 -1.11 -7.62
N ALA A 44 -2.12 -2.45 -7.74
CA ALA A 44 -1.64 -3.19 -8.90
C ALA A 44 -2.28 -2.74 -10.22
N VAL A 45 -3.60 -2.49 -10.23
CA VAL A 45 -4.30 -1.98 -11.41
C VAL A 45 -3.83 -0.59 -11.79
N PHE A 46 -3.58 0.31 -10.82
CA PHE A 46 -3.07 1.66 -11.07
C PHE A 46 -1.65 1.65 -11.64
N VAL A 47 -0.75 0.83 -11.10
CA VAL A 47 0.62 0.67 -11.63
C VAL A 47 0.60 0.10 -13.04
N THR A 48 -0.25 -0.90 -13.27
CA THR A 48 -0.43 -1.48 -14.61
C THR A 48 -0.98 -0.43 -15.57
N LEU A 49 -1.98 0.36 -15.18
CA LEU A 49 -2.52 1.45 -16.00
C LEU A 49 -1.46 2.49 -16.33
N THR A 50 -0.64 2.86 -15.35
CA THR A 50 0.46 3.82 -15.50
C THR A 50 1.49 3.30 -16.49
N PHE A 51 1.87 2.02 -16.36
CA PHE A 51 2.78 1.36 -17.29
C PHE A 51 2.22 1.35 -18.71
N PHE A 52 0.97 0.94 -18.89
CA PHE A 52 0.32 0.93 -20.21
C PHE A 52 0.15 2.35 -20.79
N GLY A 53 -0.17 3.35 -19.97
CA GLY A 53 -0.27 4.73 -20.39
C GLY A 53 1.08 5.31 -20.82
N MET A 54 2.14 5.04 -20.05
CA MET A 54 3.52 5.44 -20.37
C MET A 54 4.01 4.77 -21.65
N ILE A 55 3.84 3.45 -21.78
CA ILE A 55 4.21 2.68 -22.98
C ILE A 55 3.39 3.15 -24.19
N GLY A 56 2.09 3.42 -24.01
CA GLY A 56 1.22 3.97 -25.06
C GLY A 56 1.67 5.34 -25.54
N GLY A 57 2.07 6.24 -24.63
CA GLY A 57 2.65 7.54 -24.96
C GLY A 57 4.00 7.42 -25.68
N LEU A 58 4.86 6.50 -25.25
CA LEU A 58 6.17 6.24 -25.87
C LEU A 58 6.02 5.66 -27.28
N LEU A 59 5.18 4.64 -27.45
CA LEU A 59 4.87 4.06 -28.75
C LEU A 59 4.23 5.09 -29.68
N GLY A 60 3.30 5.91 -29.16
CA GLY A 60 2.71 7.01 -29.90
C GLY A 60 3.75 8.01 -30.41
N SER A 61 4.77 8.34 -29.60
CA SER A 61 5.86 9.21 -30.04
C SER A 61 6.74 8.55 -31.10
N TRP A 62 6.95 7.23 -31.04
CA TRP A 62 7.73 6.46 -32.01
C TRP A 62 7.02 6.29 -33.36
N PHE A 63 5.70 6.10 -33.35
CA PHE A 63 4.89 5.93 -34.56
C PHE A 63 4.45 7.26 -35.20
N GLY A 64 4.87 8.41 -34.65
CA GLY A 64 4.51 9.73 -35.19
C GLY A 64 3.04 10.10 -34.99
N ALA A 65 2.42 9.62 -33.91
CA ALA A 65 1.06 9.98 -33.54
C ALA A 65 0.94 11.49 -33.24
N PRO A 66 -0.25 12.09 -33.41
CA PRO A 66 -0.46 13.51 -33.11
C PRO A 66 -0.06 13.84 -31.68
N SER A 67 0.71 14.92 -31.51
CA SER A 67 1.31 15.33 -30.23
C SER A 67 0.28 15.47 -29.11
N SER A 68 -0.94 15.89 -29.42
CA SER A 68 -2.05 15.99 -28.46
C SER A 68 -2.47 14.65 -27.87
N LEU A 69 -2.42 13.57 -28.66
CA LEU A 69 -2.76 12.22 -28.21
C LEU A 69 -1.66 11.67 -27.30
N VAL A 70 -0.39 11.88 -27.67
CA VAL A 70 0.79 11.50 -26.88
C VAL A 70 0.79 12.22 -25.53
N TRP A 71 0.54 13.53 -25.52
CA TRP A 71 0.38 14.31 -24.29
C TRP A 71 -0.80 13.82 -23.44
N GLY A 72 -1.92 13.45 -24.06
CA GLY A 72 -3.05 12.84 -23.36
C GLY A 72 -2.69 11.55 -22.65
N PHE A 73 -1.97 10.64 -23.32
CA PHE A 73 -1.50 9.38 -22.73
C PHE A 73 -0.54 9.61 -21.57
N TYR A 74 0.40 10.54 -21.69
CA TYR A 74 1.29 10.89 -20.58
C TYR A 74 0.55 11.55 -19.42
N ALA A 75 -0.40 12.45 -19.68
CA ALA A 75 -1.21 13.05 -18.63
C ALA A 75 -2.01 12.00 -17.85
N VAL A 76 -2.58 11.01 -18.55
CA VAL A 76 -3.22 9.85 -17.92
C VAL A 76 -2.20 9.07 -17.11
N ALA A 77 -1.02 8.72 -17.66
CA ALA A 77 0.01 8.01 -16.90
C ALA A 77 0.41 8.75 -15.61
N TYR A 78 0.56 10.07 -15.67
CA TYR A 78 0.86 10.90 -14.49
C TYR A 78 -0.24 10.90 -13.44
N VAL A 79 -1.49 11.06 -13.86
CA VAL A 79 -2.62 11.08 -12.94
C VAL A 79 -2.77 9.71 -12.29
N PHE A 80 -2.74 8.63 -13.06
CA PHE A 80 -2.93 7.28 -12.51
C PHE A 80 -1.71 6.77 -11.73
N GLY A 81 -0.50 7.19 -12.09
CA GLY A 81 0.74 6.84 -11.39
C GLY A 81 0.87 7.60 -10.09
N GLY A 82 0.70 8.92 -10.13
CA GLY A 82 0.87 9.77 -8.95
C GLY A 82 -0.30 9.72 -7.96
N TRP A 83 -1.52 9.31 -8.35
CA TRP A 83 -2.70 9.43 -7.47
C TRP A 83 -2.66 8.54 -6.23
N TYR A 84 -2.08 7.34 -6.34
CA TYR A 84 -1.99 6.42 -5.20
C TYR A 84 -0.88 6.86 -4.24
N GLU A 85 0.33 7.11 -4.75
CA GLU A 85 1.43 7.66 -3.96
C GLU A 85 1.06 8.99 -3.28
N LEU A 86 0.43 9.92 -4.02
CA LEU A 86 0.08 11.24 -3.50
C LEU A 86 -0.86 11.18 -2.30
N LYS A 87 -1.77 10.20 -2.26
CA LYS A 87 -2.66 10.02 -1.11
C LYS A 87 -1.93 9.57 0.15
N GLY A 88 -0.93 8.69 0.01
CA GLY A 88 -0.05 8.28 1.11
C GLY A 88 0.80 9.46 1.59
N SER A 89 1.47 10.14 0.66
CA SER A 89 2.36 11.26 0.98
C SER A 89 1.65 12.45 1.64
N ILE A 90 0.41 12.74 1.25
CA ILE A 90 -0.39 13.80 1.87
C ILE A 90 -0.76 13.44 3.31
N ALA A 91 -1.00 12.16 3.60
CA ALA A 91 -1.24 11.72 4.96
C ALA A 91 0.03 11.83 5.82
N ALA A 92 1.19 11.44 5.27
CA ALA A 92 2.49 11.57 5.92
C ALA A 92 2.89 13.03 6.17
N LEU A 93 2.43 13.97 5.34
CA LEU A 93 2.67 15.41 5.51
C LEU A 93 2.08 16.02 6.78
N ARG A 94 1.16 15.31 7.46
CA ARG A 94 0.63 15.72 8.77
C ARG A 94 1.60 15.44 9.91
N GLU A 95 2.58 14.57 9.68
CA GLU A 95 3.69 14.30 10.59
C GLU A 95 4.93 15.10 10.13
N PRO A 96 5.84 15.49 11.03
CA PRO A 96 7.03 16.29 10.68
C PRO A 96 8.08 15.53 9.86
N ALA A 97 7.72 14.43 9.20
CA ALA A 97 8.59 13.60 8.39
C ALA A 97 8.31 13.84 6.90
N VAL A 98 9.35 14.28 6.18
CA VAL A 98 9.27 14.37 4.72
C VAL A 98 9.44 12.97 4.15
N GLU A 99 8.36 12.45 3.57
CA GLU A 99 8.37 11.14 2.92
C GLU A 99 9.02 11.21 1.53
N THR A 100 9.75 10.16 1.15
CA THR A 100 10.49 10.11 -0.12
C THR A 100 9.55 10.18 -1.33
N ASP A 101 8.35 9.64 -1.17
CA ASP A 101 7.22 9.63 -2.09
C ASP A 101 6.82 11.05 -2.54
N LEU A 102 6.82 12.02 -1.62
CA LEU A 102 6.49 13.41 -1.93
C LEU A 102 7.51 14.05 -2.86
N LEU A 103 8.81 13.81 -2.61
CA LEU A 103 9.90 14.36 -3.45
C LEU A 103 9.75 13.88 -4.90
N ILE A 104 9.30 12.65 -5.07
CA ILE A 104 9.15 11.99 -6.38
C ILE A 104 7.99 12.60 -7.16
N ILE A 105 6.87 12.90 -6.49
CA ILE A 105 5.75 13.60 -7.14
C ILE A 105 6.18 15.01 -7.57
N ILE A 106 6.91 15.73 -6.72
CA ILE A 106 7.43 17.07 -7.05
C ILE A 106 8.40 16.99 -8.24
N ALA A 107 9.30 15.99 -8.26
CA ALA A 107 10.23 15.79 -9.37
C ALA A 107 9.49 15.45 -10.68
N ALA A 108 8.48 14.60 -10.63
CA ALA A 108 7.66 14.25 -11.79
C ALA A 108 6.95 15.49 -12.35
N LEU A 109 6.35 16.33 -11.49
CA LEU A 109 5.74 17.60 -11.89
C LEU A 109 6.78 18.56 -12.51
N GLY A 110 8.00 18.58 -11.99
CA GLY A 110 9.11 19.30 -12.60
C GLY A 110 9.43 18.82 -14.02
N ALA A 111 9.49 17.50 -14.23
CA ALA A 111 9.70 16.92 -15.56
C ALA A 111 8.56 17.26 -16.53
N LEU A 112 7.31 17.29 -16.04
CA LEU A 112 6.15 17.73 -16.82
C LEU A 112 6.27 19.20 -17.22
N TYR A 113 6.76 20.06 -16.32
CA TYR A 113 6.97 21.49 -16.56
C TYR A 113 8.09 21.78 -17.58
N ILE A 114 9.18 21.01 -17.55
CA ILE A 114 10.31 21.17 -18.47
C ILE A 114 10.03 20.53 -19.86
N GLY A 115 8.89 19.85 -20.01
CA GLY A 115 8.48 19.25 -21.28
C GLY A 115 9.08 17.86 -21.52
N ALA A 116 9.52 17.18 -20.46
CA ALA A 116 10.02 15.80 -20.46
C ALA A 116 9.04 14.83 -19.75
N PRO A 117 7.79 14.68 -20.24
CA PRO A 117 6.78 13.86 -19.58
C PRO A 117 7.16 12.38 -19.53
N PHE A 118 7.94 11.87 -20.48
CA PHE A 118 8.39 10.49 -20.44
C PHE A 118 9.24 10.19 -19.18
N GLU A 119 10.16 11.09 -18.85
CA GLU A 119 11.09 10.90 -17.73
C GLU A 119 10.35 10.90 -16.39
N GLY A 120 9.40 11.82 -16.20
CA GLY A 120 8.62 11.84 -14.96
C GLY A 120 7.59 10.71 -14.88
N ALA A 121 7.01 10.25 -16.00
CA ALA A 121 6.16 9.07 -16.00
C ALA A 121 6.94 7.79 -15.60
N MET A 122 8.17 7.65 -16.12
CA MET A 122 9.07 6.55 -15.72
C MET A 122 9.43 6.63 -14.24
N LEU A 123 9.74 7.83 -13.74
CA LEU A 123 10.09 8.07 -12.35
C LEU A 123 8.94 7.70 -11.39
N LEU A 124 7.70 8.11 -11.71
CA LEU A 124 6.49 7.69 -10.97
C LEU A 124 6.31 6.17 -11.00
N PHE A 125 6.40 5.56 -12.20
CA PHE A 125 6.22 4.12 -12.34
C PHE A 125 7.22 3.31 -11.52
N LEU A 126 8.52 3.63 -11.62
CA LEU A 126 9.56 2.91 -10.90
C LEU A 126 9.43 3.07 -9.39
N PHE A 127 9.02 4.25 -8.95
CA PHE A 127 8.81 4.50 -7.54
C PHE A 127 7.63 3.70 -6.98
N SER A 128 6.49 3.75 -7.66
CA SER A 128 5.32 2.94 -7.32
C SER A 128 5.64 1.44 -7.26
N LEU A 129 6.42 0.96 -8.24
CA LEU A 129 6.88 -0.42 -8.29
C LEU A 129 7.81 -0.77 -7.12
N SER A 130 8.69 0.15 -6.71
CA SER A 130 9.54 -0.04 -5.54
C SER A 130 8.72 -0.24 -4.27
N GLY A 131 7.70 0.58 -4.05
CA GLY A 131 6.80 0.43 -2.90
C GLY A 131 6.10 -0.93 -2.87
N MET A 132 5.61 -1.40 -4.03
CA MET A 132 5.02 -2.75 -4.14
C MET A 132 6.03 -3.86 -3.82
N LEU A 133 7.26 -3.73 -4.32
CA LEU A 133 8.31 -4.72 -4.11
C LEU A 133 8.78 -4.72 -2.66
N GLU A 134 8.85 -3.56 -2.01
CA GLU A 134 9.18 -3.42 -0.60
C GLU A 134 8.16 -4.16 0.27
N GLU A 135 6.87 -3.90 0.07
CA GLU A 135 5.80 -4.56 0.84
C GLU A 135 5.78 -6.08 0.62
N TYR A 136 6.00 -6.52 -0.63
CA TYR A 136 6.15 -7.93 -0.96
C TYR A 136 7.39 -8.56 -0.29
N ALA A 137 8.53 -7.87 -0.29
CA ALA A 137 9.77 -8.35 0.30
C ALA A 137 9.68 -8.46 1.82
N ILE A 138 9.13 -7.43 2.49
CA ILE A 138 8.91 -7.42 3.93
C ILE A 138 7.96 -8.54 4.33
N SER A 139 6.83 -8.69 3.62
CA SER A 139 5.88 -9.78 3.88
C SER A 139 6.56 -11.14 3.79
N ARG A 140 7.36 -11.38 2.74
CA ARG A 140 8.10 -12.63 2.59
C ARG A 140 9.13 -12.85 3.71
N LEU A 141 9.81 -11.80 4.16
CA LEU A 141 10.78 -11.86 5.26
C LEU A 141 10.12 -12.29 6.58
N ILE A 142 8.97 -11.70 6.91
CA ILE A 142 8.23 -12.01 8.14
C ILE A 142 7.84 -13.50 8.17
N HIS A 143 7.32 -14.03 7.05
CA HIS A 143 6.95 -15.44 6.94
C HIS A 143 8.15 -16.40 7.04
N MET A 144 9.37 -15.93 6.78
CA MET A 144 10.60 -16.73 6.91
C MET A 144 11.07 -16.81 8.36
N VAL A 145 10.95 -15.72 9.12
CA VAL A 145 11.31 -15.70 10.55
C VAL A 145 10.36 -16.56 11.38
N GLU A 146 9.08 -16.61 11.02
CA GLU A 146 8.09 -17.43 11.74
C GLU A 146 8.29 -18.95 11.57
N ARG A 147 9.10 -19.38 10.60
CA ARG A 147 9.39 -20.82 10.33
C ARG A 147 10.71 -21.32 10.95
N VAL A 148 11.38 -20.50 11.75
CA VAL A 148 12.64 -20.83 12.45
C VAL A 148 12.38 -20.96 13.95
#